data_AF-A0A084QWI2-F1
#
_entry.id   AF-A0A084QWI2-F1
#
_cell.length_a   1.000
_cell.length_b   1.000
_cell.length_c   1.000
_cell.angle_alpha   90.00
_cell.angle_beta   90.00
_cell.angle_gamma   90.00
#
_symmetry.space_group_name_H-M   'P 1'
#
loop_
_entity.id
_entity.type
_entity.pdbx_description
1 polymer ?
#
loop_
_entity_poly.entity_id
_entity_poly.type
_entity_poly.pdbx_seq_one_letter_code
_entity_poly.pdbx_strand_id
1 'polypeptide(L)'
;MDDTATEIDRIDKGIDHFNLSRHIGQEALRYFSIEDVHWPQFFQALHGDGYEPGAYVVAEISGQLVIAKAHQLMEDPAQAFMEGVVPECNDSYKPSLRGKIPVPPAVSGDGPLAGLRFALEDLYHLKGVRTTAGSRSWYAAFPPQNHTSGIVLKTLAAGASVVGKTKRTAFALTNTRNGWEADYHDPFNFRGDGYISRGEAILVPSQPE
;
A
#
# COMPACT_ATOMS: atom_id res chain seq x y z
N MET A 1 34.68 5.47 -11.77
CA MET A 1 33.92 5.49 -13.03
C MET A 1 32.48 5.62 -12.61
N ASP A 2 31.92 6.78 -12.94
CA ASP A 2 30.73 7.39 -12.39
C ASP A 2 29.53 7.03 -13.27
N ASP A 3 28.94 5.85 -13.05
CA ASP A 3 27.78 5.39 -13.83
C ASP A 3 26.49 5.66 -13.04
N THR A 4 26.23 6.93 -12.69
CA THR A 4 24.89 7.37 -12.24
C THR A 4 24.13 7.97 -13.42
N ALA A 5 23.24 7.19 -14.02
CA ALA A 5 22.36 7.68 -15.09
C ALA A 5 21.17 8.45 -14.47
N THR A 6 21.00 9.71 -14.87
CA THR A 6 19.78 10.49 -14.60
C THR A 6 19.00 10.57 -15.89
N GLU A 7 17.78 10.03 -15.89
CA GLU A 7 16.85 10.12 -17.01
C GLU A 7 15.72 11.09 -16.63
N ILE A 8 15.49 12.12 -17.43
CA ILE A 8 14.45 13.13 -17.17
C ILE A 8 13.37 12.94 -18.22
N ASP A 9 12.18 12.57 -17.77
CA ASP A 9 11.00 12.47 -18.64
C ASP A 9 9.98 13.55 -18.25
N ARG A 10 9.41 14.22 -19.24
CA ARG A 10 8.45 15.31 -19.01
C ARG A 10 7.05 14.74 -19.09
N ILE A 11 6.32 14.76 -17.98
CA ILE A 11 4.94 14.27 -17.96
C ILE A 11 3.98 15.44 -18.08
N ASP A 12 3.28 15.50 -19.22
CA ASP A 12 2.22 16.47 -19.47
C ASP A 12 0.86 15.91 -18.99
N LYS A 13 0.24 16.57 -18.00
CA LYS A 13 -1.14 16.29 -17.56
C LYS A 13 -2.02 17.53 -17.72
N GLY A 14 -2.28 17.91 -18.97
CA GLY A 14 -3.15 19.04 -19.28
C GLY A 14 -2.46 20.38 -19.01
N ILE A 15 -2.92 21.15 -18.01
CA ILE A 15 -2.40 22.49 -17.68
C ILE A 15 -1.17 22.40 -16.75
N ASP A 16 -0.99 21.27 -16.08
CA ASP A 16 0.15 21.04 -15.17
C ASP A 16 1.25 20.25 -15.89
N HIS A 17 2.47 20.77 -15.80
CA HIS A 17 3.69 20.13 -16.31
C HIS A 17 4.58 19.75 -15.12
N PHE A 18 4.99 18.48 -15.03
CA PHE A 18 5.96 18.02 -14.04
C PHE A 18 7.13 17.31 -14.72
N ASN A 19 8.34 17.66 -14.31
CA ASN A 19 9.53 16.92 -14.70
C ASN A 19 9.67 15.73 -13.76
N LEU A 20 9.63 14.52 -14.31
CA LEU A 20 9.95 13.31 -13.57
C LEU A 20 11.39 12.93 -13.87
N SER A 21 12.28 13.26 -12.94
CA SER A 21 13.66 12.80 -13.00
C SER A 21 13.80 11.48 -12.25
N ARG A 22 14.23 10.45 -12.97
CA ARG A 22 14.62 9.16 -12.43
C ARG A 22 16.12 9.15 -12.21
N HIS A 23 16.53 8.80 -10.99
CA HIS A 23 17.94 8.61 -10.67
C HIS A 23 18.18 7.21 -10.09
N ILE A 24 19.18 6.52 -10.63
CA ILE A 24 19.64 5.23 -10.10
C ILE A 24 20.85 5.53 -9.20
N GLY A 25 20.64 5.48 -7.89
CA GLY A 25 21.70 5.71 -6.90
C GLY A 25 22.54 4.47 -6.64
N GLN A 26 23.51 4.58 -5.72
CA GLN A 26 24.24 3.43 -5.21
C GLN A 26 23.30 2.46 -4.46
N GLU A 27 23.66 1.17 -4.38
CA GLU A 27 22.89 0.11 -3.69
C GLU A 27 21.49 -0.22 -4.27
N ALA A 28 21.29 -0.01 -5.57
CA ALA A 28 20.04 -0.30 -6.29
C ALA A 28 18.82 0.53 -5.84
N LEU A 29 19.04 1.60 -5.07
CA LEU A 29 18.01 2.59 -4.73
C LEU A 29 17.57 3.35 -5.99
N ARG A 30 16.26 3.44 -6.21
CA ARG A 30 15.66 4.15 -7.34
C ARG A 30 14.88 5.34 -6.82
N TYR A 31 15.26 6.53 -7.25
CA TYR A 31 14.61 7.78 -6.84
C TYR A 31 13.79 8.35 -7.99
N PHE A 32 12.62 8.88 -7.64
CA PHE A 32 11.77 9.68 -8.51
C PHE A 32 11.58 11.05 -7.86
N SER A 33 11.86 12.12 -8.58
CA SER A 33 11.51 13.47 -8.14
C SER A 33 10.37 14.01 -9.00
N ILE A 34 9.50 14.81 -8.37
CA ILE A 34 8.42 15.55 -9.03
C ILE A 34 8.86 17.01 -9.31
N GLU A 35 10.00 17.43 -8.74
CA GLU A 35 10.61 18.77 -8.85
C GLU A 35 12.09 18.69 -9.27
N ASP A 36 12.68 19.83 -9.65
CA ASP A 36 14.10 19.92 -10.01
C ASP A 36 14.96 19.79 -8.74
N VAL A 37 15.36 18.55 -8.41
CA VAL A 37 16.18 18.24 -7.23
C VAL A 37 17.67 18.36 -7.56
N HIS A 38 18.43 19.05 -6.72
CA HIS A 38 19.89 19.12 -6.82
C HIS A 38 20.56 17.86 -6.23
N TRP A 39 20.74 16.84 -7.07
CA TRP A 39 21.22 15.50 -6.69
C TRP A 39 22.50 15.45 -5.81
N PRO A 40 23.56 16.24 -6.03
CA PRO A 40 24.74 16.19 -5.17
C PRO A 40 24.49 16.60 -3.70
N GLN A 41 23.59 17.56 -3.48
CA GLN A 41 23.20 18.00 -2.13
C GLN A 41 22.26 16.97 -1.48
N PHE A 42 21.38 16.38 -2.29
CA PHE A 42 20.53 15.27 -1.89
C PHE A 42 21.33 14.05 -1.39
N PHE A 43 22.39 13.66 -2.10
CA PHE A 43 23.25 12.55 -1.64
C PHE A 43 23.98 12.86 -0.33
N GLN A 44 24.47 14.10 -0.16
CA GLN A 44 25.04 14.52 1.11
C GLN A 44 24.04 14.45 2.28
N ALA A 45 22.75 14.71 2.03
CA ALA A 45 21.68 14.55 3.02
C ALA A 45 21.31 13.07 3.29
N LEU A 46 21.48 12.19 2.30
CA LEU A 46 21.15 10.75 2.38
C LEU A 46 22.24 9.89 3.03
N HIS A 47 23.51 10.30 2.95
CA HIS A 47 24.67 9.51 3.38
C HIS A 47 24.77 9.26 4.91
N GLY A 48 23.67 9.38 5.67
CA GLY A 48 23.60 9.10 7.10
C GLY A 48 22.52 8.10 7.54
N ASP A 49 21.54 7.73 6.70
CA ASP A 49 20.27 7.20 7.22
C ASP A 49 19.90 5.83 6.61
N GLY A 50 19.53 4.89 7.48
CA GLY A 50 19.19 3.49 7.17
C GLY A 50 17.92 3.30 6.33
N TYR A 51 17.98 3.70 5.05
CA TYR A 51 16.92 3.47 4.08
C TYR A 51 17.06 2.08 3.43
N GLU A 52 15.96 1.32 3.45
CA GLU A 52 15.87 0.01 2.81
C GLU A 52 15.92 0.13 1.27
N PRO A 53 16.47 -0.87 0.54
CA PRO A 53 16.39 -0.92 -0.92
C PRO A 53 14.95 -0.75 -1.44
N GLY A 54 14.75 0.12 -2.44
CA GLY A 54 13.41 0.37 -2.98
C GLY A 54 13.28 1.61 -3.85
N ALA A 55 12.05 1.86 -4.28
CA ALA A 55 11.67 3.07 -5.00
C ALA A 55 11.19 4.15 -4.01
N TYR A 56 11.72 5.36 -4.15
CA TYR A 56 11.38 6.51 -3.30
C TYR A 56 10.94 7.71 -4.13
N VAL A 57 9.98 8.47 -3.62
CA VAL A 57 9.58 9.79 -4.11
C VAL A 57 10.23 10.84 -3.23
N VAL A 58 10.84 11.83 -3.87
CA VAL A 58 11.45 12.99 -3.22
C VAL A 58 10.67 14.23 -3.63
N ALA A 59 10.33 15.08 -2.66
CA ALA A 59 9.64 16.35 -2.89
C ALA A 59 10.13 17.40 -1.89
N GLU A 60 10.19 18.67 -2.30
CA GLU A 60 10.43 19.79 -1.39
C GLU A 60 9.09 20.40 -0.96
N ILE A 61 8.72 20.23 0.29
CA ILE A 61 7.46 20.76 0.83
C ILE A 61 7.80 21.87 1.82
N SER A 62 7.46 23.12 1.47
CA SER A 62 7.67 24.31 2.31
C SER A 62 9.14 24.55 2.71
N GLY A 63 10.09 24.28 1.79
CA GLY A 63 11.52 24.43 2.05
C GLY A 63 12.17 23.24 2.77
N GLN A 64 11.41 22.17 3.01
CA GLN A 64 11.89 20.94 3.62
C GLN A 64 11.84 19.78 2.62
N LEU A 65 12.97 19.09 2.48
CA LEU A 65 13.05 17.88 1.69
C LEU A 65 12.30 16.74 2.39
N VAL A 66 11.36 16.12 1.69
CA VAL A 66 10.59 14.97 2.16
C VAL A 66 10.89 13.78 1.25
N ILE A 67 11.31 12.67 1.87
CA ILE A 67 11.58 11.40 1.20
C ILE A 67 10.50 10.40 1.66
N ALA A 68 9.80 9.79 0.71
CA ALA A 68 8.75 8.81 0.99
C ALA A 68 8.88 7.59 0.08
N LYS A 69 8.54 6.41 0.59
CA LYS A 69 8.54 5.19 -0.23
C LYS A 69 7.46 5.28 -1.32
N ALA A 70 7.85 5.04 -2.57
CA ALA A 70 6.95 5.11 -3.70
C ALA A 70 5.96 3.94 -3.68
N HIS A 71 4.67 4.22 -3.77
CA HIS A 71 3.62 3.21 -3.91
C HIS A 71 2.87 3.45 -5.22
N GLN A 72 2.62 2.37 -5.97
CA GLN A 72 1.68 2.43 -7.08
C GLN A 72 0.26 2.46 -6.51
N LEU A 73 -0.56 3.43 -6.92
CA LEU A 73 -1.95 3.51 -6.50
C LEU A 73 -2.82 2.77 -7.52
N MET A 74 -3.45 1.67 -7.11
CA MET A 74 -4.34 0.87 -7.93
C MET A 74 -5.81 1.15 -7.62
N GLU A 75 -6.65 1.03 -8.64
CA GLU A 75 -8.10 0.94 -8.47
C GLU A 75 -8.50 -0.42 -7.89
N ASP A 76 -9.65 -0.47 -7.22
CA ASP A 76 -10.30 -1.70 -6.79
C ASP A 76 -11.60 -1.93 -7.57
N PRO A 77 -11.52 -2.37 -8.84
CA PRO A 77 -12.70 -2.55 -9.68
C PRO A 77 -13.62 -3.67 -9.16
N ALA A 78 -13.07 -4.61 -8.39
CA ALA A 78 -13.85 -5.65 -7.72
C ALA A 78 -14.56 -5.11 -6.46
N GLN A 79 -14.22 -3.92 -5.97
CA GLN A 79 -14.67 -3.43 -4.67
C GLN A 79 -14.42 -4.46 -3.54
N ALA A 80 -13.29 -5.16 -3.60
CA ALA A 80 -12.92 -6.20 -2.66
C ALA A 80 -12.43 -5.66 -1.31
N PHE A 81 -11.90 -4.45 -1.28
CA PHE A 81 -11.29 -3.84 -0.11
C PHE A 81 -12.30 -3.00 0.68
N MET A 82 -12.18 -3.05 2.01
CA MET A 82 -12.73 -2.03 2.90
C MET A 82 -11.94 -0.73 2.69
N GLU A 83 -10.61 -0.86 2.69
CA GLU A 83 -9.66 0.23 2.49
C GLU A 83 -8.27 -0.33 2.12
N GLY A 84 -7.52 0.44 1.34
CA GLY A 84 -6.06 0.27 1.23
C GLY A 84 -5.37 0.83 2.47
N VAL A 85 -4.17 0.36 2.80
CA VAL A 85 -3.41 0.85 3.97
C VAL A 85 -1.97 1.16 3.59
N VAL A 86 -1.41 2.22 4.18
CA VAL A 86 0.00 2.58 4.06
C VAL A 86 0.68 2.54 5.43
N PRO A 87 1.95 2.09 5.50
CA PRO A 87 2.72 2.14 6.73
C PRO A 87 2.94 3.58 7.19
N GLU A 88 2.97 3.76 8.50
CA GLU A 88 3.34 4.97 9.22
C GLU A 88 4.45 4.64 10.24
N CYS A 89 4.89 5.63 11.01
CA CYS A 89 5.87 5.42 12.07
C CYS A 89 5.34 4.45 13.15
N ASN A 90 6.27 3.82 13.88
CA ASN A 90 6.00 2.97 15.05
C ASN A 90 5.11 1.75 14.75
N ASP A 91 5.35 1.06 13.63
CA ASP A 91 4.60 -0.14 13.19
C ASP A 91 3.09 0.09 13.07
N SER A 92 2.68 1.35 12.89
CA SER A 92 1.31 1.76 12.69
C SER A 92 1.00 1.86 11.21
N TYR A 93 -0.28 1.80 10.88
CA TYR A 93 -0.79 1.94 9.53
C TYR A 93 -1.90 2.97 9.52
N LYS A 94 -2.09 3.60 8.36
CA LYS A 94 -3.23 4.49 8.12
C LYS A 94 -3.94 4.15 6.82
N PRO A 95 -5.24 4.50 6.71
CA PRO A 95 -5.98 4.36 5.48
C PRO A 95 -5.33 5.08 4.31
N SER A 96 -5.36 4.45 3.13
CA SER A 96 -4.92 5.03 1.88
C SER A 96 -5.88 6.12 1.39
N LEU A 97 -5.33 7.10 0.68
CA LEU A 97 -6.08 8.24 0.18
C LEU A 97 -7.06 7.83 -0.92
N ARG A 98 -8.27 8.41 -0.88
CA ARG A 98 -9.29 8.33 -1.93
C ARG A 98 -9.67 6.90 -2.35
N GLY A 99 -9.60 5.94 -1.42
CA GLY A 99 -10.01 4.55 -1.66
C GLY A 99 -9.12 3.78 -2.64
N LYS A 100 -7.92 4.28 -2.96
CA LYS A 100 -6.96 3.56 -3.81
C LYS A 100 -6.21 2.51 -3.00
N ILE A 101 -5.82 1.42 -3.65
CA ILE A 101 -4.99 0.37 -3.05
C ILE A 101 -3.51 0.71 -3.29
N PRO A 102 -2.75 1.04 -2.23
CA PRO A 102 -1.33 1.32 -2.35
C PRO A 102 -0.57 0.00 -2.49
N VAL A 103 0.20 -0.09 -3.55
CA VAL A 103 0.99 -1.27 -3.90
C VAL A 103 2.46 -0.90 -3.76
N PRO A 104 3.13 -1.36 -2.69
CA PRO A 104 4.55 -1.09 -2.50
C PRO A 104 5.38 -1.84 -3.56
N PRO A 105 6.60 -1.43 -3.87
CA PRO A 105 7.47 -2.12 -4.82
C PRO A 105 7.70 -3.57 -4.38
N ALA A 106 7.87 -4.50 -5.33
CA ALA A 106 8.08 -5.92 -5.02
C ALA A 106 9.46 -6.23 -4.41
N VAL A 107 10.27 -5.20 -4.11
CA VAL A 107 11.66 -5.35 -3.69
C VAL A 107 11.85 -5.34 -2.17
N SER A 108 10.78 -5.44 -1.38
CA SER A 108 10.91 -5.18 0.06
C SER A 108 11.33 -6.42 0.85
N GLY A 109 12.58 -6.40 1.32
CA GLY A 109 13.03 -7.06 2.54
C GLY A 109 13.72 -8.42 2.36
N ASP A 110 14.28 -8.90 3.46
CA ASP A 110 14.80 -10.25 3.60
C ASP A 110 13.72 -11.17 4.19
N GLY A 111 13.70 -12.44 3.75
CA GLY A 111 12.83 -13.47 4.32
C GLY A 111 12.05 -14.29 3.29
N PRO A 112 11.35 -15.34 3.74
CA PRO A 112 10.70 -16.30 2.85
C PRO A 112 9.48 -15.73 2.11
N LEU A 113 8.93 -14.60 2.55
CA LEU A 113 7.82 -13.89 1.90
C LEU A 113 8.24 -12.52 1.37
N ALA A 114 9.54 -12.27 1.26
CA ALA A 114 10.09 -11.04 0.69
C ALA A 114 9.46 -10.73 -0.67
N GLY A 115 9.06 -9.47 -0.85
CA GLY A 115 8.43 -9.00 -2.09
C GLY A 115 6.98 -9.43 -2.30
N LEU A 116 6.43 -10.33 -1.48
CA LEU A 116 5.03 -10.68 -1.55
C LEU A 116 4.16 -9.61 -0.89
N ARG A 117 2.95 -9.46 -1.43
CA ARG A 117 1.95 -8.51 -0.96
C ARG A 117 0.69 -9.26 -0.56
N PHE A 118 0.09 -8.89 0.56
CA PHE A 118 -1.12 -9.54 1.03
C PHE A 118 -2.14 -8.53 1.54
N ALA A 119 -3.40 -8.91 1.46
CA ALA A 119 -4.50 -8.17 2.05
C ALA A 119 -4.99 -8.91 3.30
N LEU A 120 -5.36 -8.14 4.32
CA LEU A 120 -5.90 -8.67 5.55
C LEU A 120 -7.40 -8.82 5.43
N GLU A 121 -7.93 -9.97 5.79
CA GLU A 121 -9.35 -10.02 6.08
C GLU A 121 -9.72 -9.03 7.18
N ASP A 122 -10.86 -8.34 7.07
CA ASP A 122 -11.30 -7.37 8.06
C ASP A 122 -11.82 -7.99 9.38
N LEU A 123 -11.11 -9.00 9.85
CA LEU A 123 -11.22 -9.63 11.15
C LEU A 123 -9.90 -9.49 11.93
N TYR A 124 -8.77 -9.39 11.22
CA TYR A 124 -7.45 -9.21 11.85
C TYR A 124 -7.23 -7.75 12.24
N HIS A 125 -6.62 -7.53 13.39
CA HIS A 125 -6.23 -6.20 13.85
C HIS A 125 -4.94 -5.76 13.18
N LEU A 126 -4.92 -4.50 12.78
CA LEU A 126 -3.75 -3.81 12.26
C LEU A 126 -3.65 -2.48 13.01
N LYS A 127 -2.52 -2.25 13.68
CA LYS A 127 -2.31 -1.05 14.49
C LYS A 127 -2.52 0.21 13.66
N GLY A 128 -3.30 1.16 14.19
CA GLY A 128 -3.64 2.43 13.54
C GLY A 128 -4.83 2.36 12.58
N VAL A 129 -5.36 1.17 12.29
CA VAL A 129 -6.49 0.98 11.36
C VAL A 129 -7.68 0.38 12.12
N ARG A 130 -8.91 0.72 11.71
CA ARG A 130 -10.11 0.14 12.32
C ARG A 130 -10.31 -1.29 11.81
N THR A 131 -10.92 -2.12 12.64
CA THR A 131 -11.43 -3.44 12.23
C THR A 131 -12.94 -3.37 12.33
N THR A 132 -13.66 -3.62 11.24
CA THR A 132 -15.13 -3.50 11.23
C THR A 132 -15.81 -4.83 11.48
N ALA A 133 -15.12 -5.95 11.26
CA ALA A 133 -15.72 -7.29 11.24
C ALA A 133 -16.94 -7.34 10.32
N GLY A 134 -16.95 -6.58 9.22
CA GLY A 134 -18.06 -6.49 8.30
C GLY A 134 -19.31 -5.77 8.84
N SER A 135 -19.20 -4.98 9.92
CA SER A 135 -20.33 -4.23 10.50
C SER A 135 -20.08 -2.72 10.66
N ARG A 136 -21.03 -1.90 10.19
CA ARG A 136 -20.98 -0.43 10.32
C ARG A 136 -21.15 0.02 11.77
N SER A 137 -21.98 -0.69 12.55
CA SER A 137 -22.17 -0.42 13.98
C SER A 137 -20.91 -0.69 14.76
N TRP A 138 -20.18 -1.76 14.41
CA TRP A 138 -18.88 -2.06 15.03
C TRP A 138 -17.83 -1.00 14.67
N TYR A 139 -17.79 -0.58 13.40
CA TYR A 139 -16.94 0.55 12.98
C TYR A 139 -17.22 1.82 13.78
N ALA A 140 -18.49 2.12 14.08
CA ALA A 140 -18.88 3.30 14.83
C ALA A 140 -18.53 3.19 16.34
N ALA A 141 -18.63 1.99 16.90
CA ALA A 141 -18.42 1.75 18.33
C ALA A 141 -16.95 1.77 18.75
N PHE A 142 -16.03 1.34 17.87
CA PHE A 142 -14.63 1.12 18.24
C PHE A 142 -13.65 2.08 17.53
N PRO A 143 -12.62 2.57 18.26
CA PRO A 143 -11.55 3.36 17.66
C PRO A 143 -10.62 2.49 16.80
N PRO A 144 -9.64 3.10 16.09
CA PRO A 144 -8.56 2.35 15.45
C PRO A 144 -7.83 1.44 16.44
N GLN A 145 -7.34 0.30 15.95
CA GLN A 145 -6.72 -0.71 16.79
C GLN A 145 -5.36 -0.23 17.32
N ASN A 146 -5.05 -0.55 18.58
CA ASN A 146 -3.78 -0.20 19.21
C ASN A 146 -2.68 -1.24 19.00
N HIS A 147 -3.00 -2.39 18.42
CA HIS A 147 -2.08 -3.50 18.19
C HIS A 147 -2.36 -4.20 16.86
N THR A 148 -1.37 -4.94 16.38
CA THR A 148 -1.46 -5.79 15.19
C THR A 148 -1.58 -7.25 15.63
N SER A 149 -2.46 -8.02 14.99
CA SER A 149 -2.66 -9.44 15.31
C SER A 149 -1.37 -10.25 15.13
N GLY A 150 -1.13 -11.23 16.01
CA GLY A 150 0.12 -12.00 16.02
C GLY A 150 0.44 -12.74 14.72
N ILE A 151 -0.56 -13.23 13.98
CA ILE A 151 -0.34 -13.85 12.67
C ILE A 151 0.15 -12.83 11.64
N VAL A 152 -0.40 -11.60 11.68
CA VAL A 152 -0.02 -10.52 10.79
C VAL A 152 1.41 -10.07 11.07
N LEU A 153 1.79 -9.96 12.35
CA LEU A 153 3.17 -9.67 12.74
C LEU A 153 4.16 -10.72 12.21
N LYS A 154 3.81 -12.01 12.26
CA LYS A 154 4.64 -13.08 11.71
C LYS A 154 4.80 -12.96 10.19
N THR A 155 3.72 -12.63 9.48
CA THR A 155 3.74 -12.45 8.02
C THR A 155 4.57 -11.24 7.62
N LEU A 156 4.45 -10.12 8.35
CA LEU A 156 5.27 -8.92 8.15
C LEU A 156 6.75 -9.21 8.44
N ALA A 157 7.05 -9.90 9.54
CA ALA A 157 8.42 -10.28 9.92
C ALA A 157 9.07 -11.26 8.92
N ALA A 158 8.27 -11.97 8.12
CA ALA A 158 8.73 -12.86 7.05
C ALA A 158 9.02 -12.12 5.73
N GLY A 159 8.86 -10.79 5.69
CA GLY A 159 9.19 -9.94 4.53
C GLY A 159 8.01 -9.54 3.66
N ALA A 160 6.78 -9.96 4.00
CA ALA A 160 5.61 -9.60 3.21
C ALA A 160 5.10 -8.19 3.55
N SER A 161 4.48 -7.53 2.58
CA SER A 161 3.87 -6.20 2.76
C SER A 161 2.34 -6.26 2.74
N VAL A 162 1.69 -5.60 3.71
CA VAL A 162 0.23 -5.44 3.72
C VAL A 162 -0.20 -4.30 2.79
N VAL A 163 -1.24 -4.50 1.98
CA VAL A 163 -1.77 -3.48 1.04
C VAL A 163 -3.15 -2.95 1.43
N GLY A 164 -3.90 -3.67 2.24
CA GLY A 164 -5.24 -3.24 2.64
C GLY A 164 -6.00 -4.26 3.47
N LYS A 165 -7.23 -3.89 3.82
CA LYS A 165 -8.21 -4.75 4.46
C LYS A 165 -9.29 -5.14 3.47
N THR A 166 -9.63 -6.42 3.37
CA THR A 166 -10.68 -6.95 2.51
C THR A 166 -12.03 -6.97 3.22
N LYS A 167 -13.08 -6.70 2.47
CA LYS A 167 -14.46 -6.80 2.94
C LYS A 167 -14.79 -8.27 3.27
N ARG A 168 -15.76 -8.46 4.16
CA ARG A 168 -16.31 -9.77 4.55
C ARG A 168 -17.74 -9.61 5.06
N THR A 169 -18.48 -10.72 5.14
CA THR A 169 -19.74 -10.81 5.87
C THR A 169 -19.57 -10.40 7.34
N ALA A 170 -20.62 -9.78 7.89
CA ALA A 170 -20.65 -9.35 9.27
C ALA A 170 -20.33 -10.53 10.21
N PHE A 171 -19.35 -10.32 11.08
CA PHE A 171 -18.87 -11.26 12.10
C PHE A 171 -18.54 -12.66 11.57
N ALA A 172 -18.10 -12.75 10.31
CA ALA A 172 -17.77 -14.02 9.66
C ALA A 172 -18.93 -15.04 9.65
N LEU A 173 -20.17 -14.58 9.70
CA LEU A 173 -21.35 -15.44 9.68
C LEU A 173 -21.48 -16.14 8.32
N THR A 174 -21.86 -17.41 8.33
CA THR A 174 -22.07 -18.29 7.15
C THR A 174 -23.32 -17.95 6.33
N ASN A 175 -24.07 -16.92 6.73
CA ASN A 175 -25.23 -16.39 6.02
C ASN A 175 -24.72 -15.37 4.99
N THR A 176 -24.36 -15.84 3.79
CA THR A 176 -24.21 -14.96 2.63
C THR A 176 -25.58 -14.81 2.00
N ARG A 177 -26.06 -13.56 1.84
CA ARG A 177 -27.36 -13.27 1.24
C ARG A 177 -27.22 -13.08 -0.27
N ASN A 178 -26.45 -13.95 -0.93
CA ASN A 178 -26.06 -13.80 -2.35
C ASN A 178 -25.49 -12.41 -2.67
N GLY A 179 -24.60 -11.87 -1.82
CA GLY A 179 -24.04 -10.52 -2.01
C GLY A 179 -24.91 -9.35 -1.56
N TRP A 180 -26.00 -9.63 -0.84
CA TRP A 180 -26.91 -8.63 -0.28
C TRP A 180 -26.68 -8.39 1.22
N GLU A 181 -25.43 -8.18 1.60
CA GLU A 181 -25.05 -7.78 2.95
C GLU A 181 -25.57 -6.36 3.24
N ALA A 182 -26.24 -6.19 4.39
CA ALA A 182 -26.84 -4.90 4.75
C ALA A 182 -25.80 -3.79 4.98
N ASP A 183 -24.64 -4.16 5.53
CA ASP A 183 -23.59 -3.21 5.89
C ASP A 183 -22.57 -3.01 4.76
N TYR A 184 -22.00 -4.08 4.23
CA TYR A 184 -21.00 -3.99 3.15
C TYR A 184 -21.22 -5.08 2.12
N HIS A 185 -21.62 -4.69 0.92
CA HIS A 185 -21.81 -5.61 -0.21
C HIS A 185 -20.57 -6.45 -0.50
N ASP A 186 -20.84 -7.68 -0.95
CA ASP A 186 -19.86 -8.54 -1.61
C ASP A 186 -19.09 -7.84 -2.76
N PRO A 187 -17.84 -8.23 -3.06
CA PRO A 187 -17.08 -7.70 -4.15
C PRO A 187 -17.77 -8.20 -5.41
N PHE A 188 -17.52 -7.48 -6.46
CA PHE A 188 -17.84 -7.98 -7.76
C PHE A 188 -16.99 -9.21 -8.09
N ASN A 189 -17.65 -10.36 -8.25
CA ASN A 189 -17.03 -11.59 -8.72
C ASN A 189 -17.08 -11.65 -10.25
N PHE A 190 -15.99 -11.30 -10.91
CA PHE A 190 -15.89 -11.32 -12.38
C PHE A 190 -16.18 -12.69 -13.01
N ARG A 191 -15.94 -13.79 -12.28
CA ARG A 191 -16.14 -15.15 -12.81
C ARG A 191 -17.57 -15.66 -12.68
N GLY A 192 -18.31 -15.12 -11.72
CA GLY A 192 -19.69 -15.48 -11.44
C GLY A 192 -20.60 -14.29 -11.66
N ASP A 193 -20.32 -13.48 -12.69
CA ASP A 193 -21.15 -12.38 -13.22
C ASP A 193 -21.78 -11.42 -12.19
N GLY A 194 -21.20 -11.36 -10.98
CA GLY A 194 -21.71 -10.62 -9.83
C GLY A 194 -22.77 -11.35 -8.98
N TYR A 195 -23.22 -12.56 -9.35
CA TYR A 195 -24.28 -13.31 -8.66
C TYR A 195 -23.80 -14.43 -7.73
N ILE A 196 -22.50 -14.73 -7.71
CA ILE A 196 -21.92 -15.75 -6.82
C ILE A 196 -21.17 -15.08 -5.65
N SER A 197 -21.56 -15.43 -4.42
CA SER A 197 -20.93 -14.94 -3.18
C SER A 197 -19.47 -15.37 -3.03
N ARG A 198 -18.72 -14.66 -2.17
CA ARG A 198 -17.26 -14.78 -2.02
C ARG A 198 -16.76 -16.15 -1.54
N GLY A 199 -15.47 -16.41 -1.83
CA GLY A 199 -14.58 -17.31 -1.07
C GLY A 199 -13.56 -16.54 -0.22
N GLU A 200 -12.90 -17.20 0.73
CA GLU A 200 -11.97 -16.58 1.70
C GLU A 200 -10.56 -16.36 1.11
N ALA A 201 -9.97 -15.20 1.41
CA ALA A 201 -8.64 -14.70 1.04
C ALA A 201 -8.39 -14.32 -0.44
N ILE A 202 -7.82 -13.12 -0.64
CA ILE A 202 -7.33 -12.62 -1.94
C ILE A 202 -5.81 -12.47 -1.84
N LEU A 203 -5.09 -13.30 -2.58
CA LEU A 203 -3.66 -13.10 -2.86
C LEU A 203 -3.57 -12.05 -3.98
N VAL A 204 -2.79 -10.98 -3.77
CA VAL A 204 -2.53 -9.99 -4.82
C VAL A 204 -1.30 -10.47 -5.59
N PRO A 205 -1.43 -11.00 -6.82
CA PRO A 205 -0.28 -11.43 -7.60
C PRO A 205 0.61 -10.23 -7.93
N SER A 206 1.92 -10.43 -7.91
CA SER A 206 2.84 -9.53 -8.60
C SER A 206 2.51 -9.55 -10.09
N GLN A 207 2.27 -8.38 -10.68
CA GLN A 207 2.20 -8.30 -12.14
C GLN A 207 3.61 -8.60 -12.70
N PRO A 208 3.72 -9.33 -13.82
CA PRO A 208 5.00 -9.45 -14.53
C PRO A 208 5.46 -8.07 -15.02
N GLU A 209 6.77 -7.84 -14.99
CA GLU A 209 7.45 -6.60 -15.39
C GLU A 209 7.16 -6.15 -16.83
#